data_AF-A0A961L1S9-F1
#
_entry.id   AF-A0A961L1S9-F1
#
_cell.length_a   1.000
_cell.length_b   1.000
_cell.length_c   1.000
_cell.angle_alpha   90.00
_cell.angle_beta   90.00
_cell.angle_gamma   90.00
#
_symmetry.space_group_name_H-M   'P 1'
#
loop_
_entity.id
_entity.type
_entity.pdbx_description
1 polymer ?
#
loop_
_entity_poly.entity_id
_entity_poly.type
_entity_poly.pdbx_seq_one_letter_code
_entity_poly.pdbx_strand_id
1 'polypeptide(L)'
;MRQTWRWFGPRDLVSIDDMLQAGVEGVVSALHHLPTGAAWSPEEIARRQAEIGRRADGRPSGLAWEVVESLPVSEDIKKQKGEWRT
;
A
#
# COMPACT_ATOMS: atom_id res chain seq x y z
N MET A 1 -19.09 -2.73 -10.08
CA MET A 1 -17.75 -2.15 -10.32
C MET A 1 -17.26 -1.66 -8.97
N ARG A 2 -16.05 -2.04 -8.53
CA ARG A 2 -15.52 -1.63 -7.22
C ARG A 2 -14.64 -0.38 -7.38
N GLN A 3 -15.02 0.73 -6.76
CA GLN A 3 -14.28 2.00 -6.87
C GLN A 3 -13.09 2.00 -5.92
N THR A 4 -11.87 1.94 -6.47
CA THR A 4 -10.66 1.92 -5.65
C THR A 4 -9.84 3.19 -5.81
N TRP A 5 -9.06 3.53 -4.79
CA TRP A 5 -8.20 4.72 -4.78
C TRP A 5 -6.77 4.35 -4.44
N ARG A 6 -5.81 4.90 -5.19
CA ARG A 6 -4.38 4.73 -4.88
C ARG A 6 -3.95 5.70 -3.80
N TRP A 7 -3.57 5.16 -2.65
CA TRP A 7 -3.13 5.93 -1.48
C TRP A 7 -1.69 5.59 -1.12
N PHE A 8 -0.84 6.61 -0.99
CA PHE A 8 0.62 6.46 -0.86
C PHE A 8 1.11 6.18 0.57
N GLY A 9 0.21 6.12 1.55
CA GLY A 9 0.57 5.91 2.96
C GLY A 9 0.38 7.18 3.80
N PRO A 10 0.85 7.17 5.07
CA PRO A 10 0.61 8.27 6.02
C PRO A 10 1.15 9.65 5.64
N ARG A 11 1.95 9.74 4.57
CA ARG A 11 2.49 11.00 4.04
C ARG A 11 1.75 11.52 2.80
N ASP A 12 0.73 10.79 2.35
CA ASP A 12 -0.18 11.28 1.31
C ASP A 12 -0.96 12.49 1.85
N LEU A 13 -1.19 13.48 1.00
CA LEU A 13 -1.98 14.67 1.36
C LEU A 13 -3.47 14.32 1.45
N VAL A 14 -3.91 13.27 0.75
CA VAL A 14 -5.27 12.74 0.83
C VAL A 14 -5.37 11.82 2.05
N SER A 15 -6.25 12.17 2.99
CA SER A 15 -6.52 11.36 4.17
C SER A 15 -7.48 10.19 3.88
N ILE A 16 -7.58 9.27 4.83
CA ILE A 16 -8.60 8.20 4.79
C ILE A 16 -10.01 8.79 4.76
N ASP A 17 -10.25 9.87 5.52
CA ASP A 17 -11.54 10.55 5.58
C ASP A 17 -11.91 11.22 4.24
N ASP A 18 -10.93 11.77 3.52
CA ASP A 18 -11.14 12.33 2.18
C ASP A 18 -11.54 11.25 1.16
N MET A 19 -10.86 10.10 1.19
CA MET A 19 -11.22 8.94 0.34
C MET A 19 -12.65 8.46 0.63
N LEU A 20 -13.05 8.41 1.89
CA LEU A 20 -14.41 8.02 2.27
C LEU A 20 -15.45 9.03 1.78
N GLN A 21 -15.17 10.33 1.84
CA GLN A 21 -16.06 11.36 1.30
C GLN A 21 -16.19 11.28 -0.23
N ALA A 22 -15.14 10.83 -0.91
CA ALA A 22 -15.15 10.60 -2.36
C ALA A 22 -15.90 9.30 -2.78
N GLY A 23 -16.40 8.51 -1.83
CA GLY A 23 -17.12 7.27 -2.12
C GLY A 23 -16.21 6.09 -2.50
N VAL A 24 -14.95 6.10 -2.06
CA VAL A 24 -14.01 4.99 -2.26
C VAL A 24 -14.48 3.75 -1.51
N GLU A 25 -14.39 2.59 -2.16
CA GLU A 25 -14.83 1.28 -1.64
C GLU A 25 -13.66 0.37 -1.27
N GLY A 26 -12.45 0.67 -1.76
CA GLY A 26 -11.23 -0.10 -1.50
C GLY A 26 -9.96 0.69 -1.81
N VAL A 27 -8.83 0.29 -1.21
CA VAL A 27 -7.56 1.01 -1.36
C VAL A 27 -6.54 0.20 -2.16
N VAL A 28 -5.87 0.89 -3.07
CA VAL A 28 -4.67 0.44 -3.75
C VAL A 28 -3.47 1.10 -3.06
N SER A 29 -2.45 0.34 -2.65
CA SER A 29 -1.31 0.91 -1.92
C SER A 29 -0.02 0.10 -2.08
N ALA A 30 1.10 0.62 -1.55
CA ALA A 30 2.40 -0.07 -1.49
C ALA A 30 3.28 0.45 -0.34
N LEU A 31 4.27 -0.33 0.07
CA LEU A 31 5.21 0.03 1.15
C LEU A 31 6.43 0.81 0.61
N HIS A 32 6.21 2.07 0.23
CA HIS A 32 7.21 2.92 -0.44
C HIS A 32 8.49 3.21 0.36
N HIS A 33 8.46 3.03 1.67
CA HIS A 33 9.63 3.21 2.54
C HIS A 33 10.56 2.00 2.56
N LEU A 34 10.13 0.84 2.02
CA LEU A 34 10.97 -0.34 1.92
C LEU A 34 11.81 -0.31 0.63
N PRO A 35 13.10 -0.69 0.69
CA PRO A 35 13.95 -0.73 -0.50
C PRO A 35 13.40 -1.66 -1.59
N THR A 36 13.67 -1.32 -2.84
CA THR A 36 13.34 -2.19 -3.98
C THR A 36 13.99 -3.57 -3.83
N GLY A 37 13.20 -4.63 -4.04
CA GLY A 37 13.66 -6.02 -3.90
C GLY A 37 13.70 -6.55 -2.46
N ALA A 38 13.45 -5.71 -1.44
CA ALA A 38 13.31 -6.19 -0.07
C ALA A 38 11.98 -6.94 0.09
N ALA A 39 12.02 -8.09 0.78
CA ALA A 39 10.82 -8.81 1.17
C ALA A 39 10.00 -7.97 2.15
N TRP A 40 8.69 -7.86 1.91
CA TRP A 40 7.77 -7.20 2.84
C TRP A 40 7.43 -8.16 3.97
N SER A 41 7.71 -7.77 5.21
CA SER A 41 7.38 -8.59 6.36
C SER A 41 5.86 -8.58 6.62
N PRO A 42 5.29 -9.65 7.19
CA PRO A 42 3.88 -9.67 7.59
C PRO A 42 3.49 -8.50 8.49
N GLU A 43 4.40 -8.07 9.38
CA GLU A 43 4.17 -6.96 10.32
C GLU A 43 4.03 -5.62 9.59
N GLU A 44 4.87 -5.37 8.59
CA GLU A 44 4.82 -4.15 7.78
C GLU A 44 3.53 -4.09 6.94
N ILE A 45 3.12 -5.24 6.38
CA ILE A 45 1.85 -5.36 5.66
C ILE A 45 0.68 -5.10 6.60
N ALA A 46 0.67 -5.75 7.77
CA ALA A 46 -0.37 -5.59 8.78
C ALA A 46 -0.47 -4.14 9.28
N ARG A 47 0.68 -3.46 9.45
CA ARG A 47 0.70 -2.03 9.82
C ARG A 47 -0.03 -1.18 8.79
N ARG A 48 0.26 -1.36 7.50
CA ARG A 48 -0.42 -0.62 6.43
C ARG A 48 -1.92 -0.93 6.36
N GLN A 49 -2.31 -2.20 6.54
CA GLN A 49 -3.72 -2.57 6.61
C GLN A 49 -4.43 -1.88 7.79
N ALA A 50 -3.78 -1.79 8.94
CA ALA A 50 -4.32 -1.09 10.11
C ALA A 50 -4.44 0.43 9.88
N GLU A 51 -3.44 1.05 9.24
CA GLU A 51 -3.48 2.47 8.82
C GLU A 51 -4.68 2.74 7.91
N ILE A 52 -4.92 1.91 6.89
CA ILE A 52 -6.05 2.05 5.96
C ILE A 52 -7.39 1.78 6.67
N GLY A 53 -7.42 0.83 7.60
CA GLY A 53 -8.63 0.41 8.33
C GLY A 53 -9.12 1.39 9.41
N ARG A 54 -8.51 2.56 9.54
CA ARG A 54 -8.80 3.55 10.60
C ARG A 54 -8.94 4.96 10.02
N ARG A 55 -9.89 5.72 10.58
CA ARG A 55 -10.05 7.17 10.36
C ARG A 55 -9.13 7.97 11.27
N ALA A 56 -9.01 9.28 11.02
CA ALA A 56 -8.22 10.18 11.86
C ALA A 56 -8.66 10.20 13.34
N ASP A 57 -9.95 9.96 13.61
CA ASP A 57 -10.52 9.89 14.95
C ASP A 57 -10.43 8.50 15.61
N GLY A 58 -9.76 7.54 14.97
CA GLY A 58 -9.56 6.18 15.47
C GLY A 58 -10.72 5.21 15.20
N ARG A 59 -11.85 5.66 14.63
CA ARG A 59 -12.94 4.75 14.25
C ARG A 59 -12.55 3.89 13.04
N PRO A 60 -13.18 2.72 12.85
CA PRO A 60 -13.00 1.93 11.64
C PRO A 60 -13.36 2.74 10.38
N SER A 61 -12.51 2.71 9.35
CA SER A 61 -12.80 3.34 8.06
C SER A 61 -13.77 2.52 7.23
N GLY A 62 -13.75 1.19 7.38
CA GLY A 62 -14.46 0.24 6.51
C GLY A 62 -13.71 -0.05 5.20
N LEU A 63 -12.59 0.63 4.93
CA LEU A 63 -11.75 0.37 3.77
C LEU A 63 -10.80 -0.79 4.04
N ALA A 64 -10.52 -1.56 2.98
CA ALA A 64 -9.50 -2.59 2.97
C ALA A 64 -8.41 -2.26 1.94
N TRP A 65 -7.18 -2.74 2.20
CA TRP A 65 -6.13 -2.77 1.19
C TRP A 65 -6.36 -3.95 0.25
N GLU A 66 -6.82 -3.68 -0.97
CA GLU A 66 -7.28 -4.71 -1.89
C GLU A 66 -6.32 -5.01 -3.02
N VAL A 67 -5.56 -4.00 -3.47
CA VAL A 67 -4.61 -4.15 -4.57
C VAL A 67 -3.28 -3.55 -4.17
N VAL A 68 -2.20 -4.26 -4.48
CA VAL A 68 -0.84 -3.76 -4.32
C VAL A 68 -0.42 -3.05 -5.61
N GLU A 69 -0.08 -1.76 -5.52
CA GLU A 69 0.52 -1.03 -6.64
C GLU A 69 1.66 -0.11 -6.15
N SER A 70 2.91 -0.58 -6.15
CA SER A 70 3.43 -1.81 -6.76
C SER A 70 4.42 -2.55 -5.87
N LEU A 71 4.74 -3.79 -6.25
CA LEU A 71 5.96 -4.48 -5.82
C LEU A 71 7.06 -4.18 -6.83
N PRO A 72 8.04 -3.31 -6.51
CA PRO A 72 9.06 -2.92 -7.46
C PRO A 72 10.03 -4.09 -7.72
N VAL A 73 10.12 -4.51 -8.98
CA VAL A 73 11.11 -5.50 -9.43
C VAL A 73 12.50 -4.87 -9.37
N SER A 74 13.47 -5.57 -8.76
CA SER A 74 14.85 -5.11 -8.64
C SER A 74 15.54 -4.97 -10.00
N GLU A 75 16.52 -4.05 -10.06
CA GLU A 75 17.31 -3.84 -11.28
C GLU A 75 18.18 -5.05 -11.62
N ASP A 76 18.62 -5.81 -10.61
CA ASP A 76 19.37 -7.05 -10.77
C ASP A 76 18.58 -8.10 -11.54
N ILE A 77 17.28 -8.26 -11.24
CA ILE A 77 16.37 -9.13 -12.00
C ILE A 77 16.21 -8.61 -13.44
N LYS A 78 15.92 -7.32 -13.60
CA LYS A 78 15.68 -6.73 -14.94
C LYS A 78 16.91 -6.83 -15.86
N LYS A 79 18.11 -6.67 -15.29
CA LYS A 79 19.39 -6.70 -16.02
C LYS A 79 20.02 -8.09 -16.04
N GLN A 80 19.45 -9.06 -15.33
CA GLN A 80 20.00 -10.40 -15.13
C GLN A 80 21.45 -10.36 -14.62
N LYS A 81 21.73 -9.51 -13.62
CA LYS A 81 23.04 -9.33 -12.98
C LYS A 81 22.93 -9.61 -11.47
N GLY A 82 24.04 -9.97 -10.83
CA GLY A 82 24.06 -10.33 -9.41
C GLY A 82 23.34 -11.65 -9.11
N GLU A 83 22.89 -11.82 -7.87
CA GLU A 83 22.23 -13.03 -7.35
C GLU A 83 20.72 -13.01 -7.66
N TRP A 84 20.33 -13.01 -8.93
CA TRP A 84 18.91 -12.89 -9.34
C TRP A 84 18.19 -14.23 -9.56
N ARG A 85 18.91 -15.35 -9.51
CA ARG A 85 18.47 -16.65 -10.06
C ARG A 85 18.52 -17.83 -9.08
N THR A 86 18.94 -17.60 -7.83
CA THR A 86 19.05 -18.63 -6.79
C THR A 86 17.74 -19.34 -6.53
#